data_AF-A0A1G3QM20-F1
#
_entry.id   AF-A0A1G3QM20-F1
#
_cell.length_a   1.000
_cell.length_b   1.000
_cell.length_c   1.000
_cell.angle_alpha   90.00
_cell.angle_beta   90.00
_cell.angle_gamma   90.00
#
_symmetry.space_group_name_H-M   'P 1'
#
loop_
_entity.id
_entity.type
_entity.pdbx_description
1 polymer ?
#
loop_
_entity_poly.entity_id
_entity_poly.type
_entity_poly.pdbx_seq_one_letter_code
_entity_poly.pdbx_strand_id
1 'polypeptide(L)' 'MNQTLTIRIPDELKKELEEISKIEQKPVSDLVRDSLRRYVALRRFRQLRNMVLPFAEAQGILTDEDVFKLIS' A
#
# COMPACT_ATOMS: atom_id res chain seq x y z
N MET A 1 10.12 0.45 18.62
CA MET A 1 10.84 -0.84 18.80
C MET A 1 11.01 -1.46 17.42
N ASN A 2 12.23 -1.84 17.04
CA ASN A 2 12.46 -2.52 15.75
C ASN A 2 12.38 -4.03 15.98
N GLN A 3 11.65 -4.72 15.10
CA GLN A 3 11.53 -6.17 15.08
C GLN A 3 12.10 -6.70 13.77
N THR A 4 12.82 -7.82 13.83
CA THR A 4 13.38 -8.49 12.65
C THR A 4 12.40 -9.52 12.11
N LEU A 5 12.17 -9.49 10.81
CA LEU A 5 11.33 -10.45 10.09
C LEU A 5 12.20 -11.22 9.10
N THR A 6 12.36 -12.53 9.32
CA THR A 6 13.07 -13.42 8.39
C THR A 6 12.04 -14.16 7.55
N ILE A 7 12.10 -13.99 6.22
CA ILE A 7 11.19 -14.62 5.27
C ILE A 7 11.97 -15.35 4.18
N ARG A 8 11.37 -16.41 3.64
CA ARG A 8 11.86 -17.04 2.41
C ARG A 8 11.25 -16.33 1.22
N ILE A 9 12.08 -16.02 0.23
CA ILE A 9 11.67 -15.43 -1.04
C ILE A 9 12.33 -16.20 -2.19
N PRO A 10 11.74 -16.22 -3.39
CA PRO A 10 12.41 -16.75 -4.58
C PRO A 10 13.71 -16.00 -4.88
N ASP A 11 14.69 -16.71 -5.44
CA ASP A 11 16.00 -16.12 -5.78
C ASP A 11 15.89 -15.00 -6.83
N GLU A 12 14.94 -15.13 -7.75
CA GLU A 12 14.64 -14.11 -8.77
C GLU A 12 14.20 -12.79 -8.13
N LEU A 13 13.28 -12.85 -7.16
CA LEU A 13 12.81 -11.67 -6.45
C LEU A 13 13.93 -10.98 -5.66
N LYS A 14 14.85 -11.76 -5.09
CA LYS A 14 16.02 -11.20 -4.42
C LYS A 14 16.89 -10.39 -5.38
N LYS A 15 17.14 -10.91 -6.59
CA LYS A 15 17.93 -10.21 -7.63
C LYS A 15 17.26 -8.91 -8.07
N GLU A 16 15.95 -8.94 -8.33
CA GLU A 16 15.19 -7.74 -8.69
C GLU A 16 15.27 -6.66 -7.61
N LEU A 17 15.13 -7.04 -6.33
CA LEU A 17 15.26 -6.10 -5.21
C LEU A 17 16.66 -5.50 -5.11
N GLU A 18 17.72 -6.28 -5.36
CA GLU A 18 19.10 -5.79 -5.37
C GLU A 18 19.38 -4.83 -6.54
N GLU A 19 18.78 -5.07 -7.71
CA GLU A 19 18.89 -4.17 -8.87
C GLU A 19 18.20 -2.83 -8.59
N ILE A 20 16.96 -2.86 -8.09
CA ILE A 20 16.21 -1.65 -7.71
C ILE A 20 16.97 -0.89 -6.61
N SER A 21 17.51 -1.60 -5.63
CA SER A 21 18.32 -1.04 -4.55
C SER A 21 19.52 -0.25 -5.06
N LYS A 22 20.22 -0.78 -6.08
CA LYS A 22 21.36 -0.09 -6.72
C LYS A 22 20.93 1.14 -7.50
N ILE A 23 19.84 1.05 -8.27
CA ILE A 23 19.33 2.16 -9.09
C ILE A 23 18.83 3.30 -8.20
N GLU A 24 18.06 2.99 -7.14
CA GLU A 24 17.51 3.99 -6.24
C GLU A 24 18.47 4.45 -5.13
N GLN A 25 19.65 3.81 -5.02
CA GLN A 25 20.61 4.02 -3.92
C GLN A 25 19.97 3.88 -2.53
N LYS A 26 19.09 2.90 -2.37
CA LYS A 26 18.39 2.61 -1.11
C LYS A 26 18.67 1.19 -0.66
N PRO A 27 18.80 0.91 0.64
CA PRO A 27 18.91 -0.46 1.14
C PRO A 27 17.69 -1.31 0.77
N VAL A 28 17.91 -2.58 0.42
CA VAL A 28 16.83 -3.56 0.18
C VAL A 28 15.85 -3.62 1.35
N SER A 29 16.35 -3.53 2.58
CA SER A 29 15.50 -3.52 3.78
C SER A 29 14.51 -2.36 3.82
N ASP A 30 14.90 -1.19 3.28
CA ASP A 30 14.03 -0.02 3.26
C ASP A 30 12.98 -0.15 2.16
N LEU A 31 13.36 -0.66 0.98
CA LEU A 31 12.42 -1.01 -0.09
C LEU A 31 11.35 -2.00 0.39
N VAL A 32 11.76 -3.07 1.08
CA VAL A 32 10.85 -4.07 1.63
C VAL A 32 9.98 -3.47 2.74
N ARG A 33 10.53 -2.64 3.62
CA ARG A 33 9.75 -2.00 4.69
C ARG A 33 8.69 -1.07 4.10
N ASP A 34 9.03 -0.29 3.08
CA ASP A 34 8.11 0.64 2.46
C ASP A 34 7.03 -0.07 1.63
N SER A 35 7.38 -1.16 0.94
CA SER A 35 6.39 -1.98 0.23
C SER A 35 5.38 -2.62 1.20
N LEU A 36 5.85 -3.15 2.33
CA LEU A 36 4.98 -3.70 3.37
C LEU A 36 4.07 -2.64 4.00
N ARG A 37 4.60 -1.44 4.27
CA ARG A 37 3.80 -0.31 4.77
C ARG A 37 2.69 0.07 3.79
N ARG A 38 3.04 0.21 2.51
CA ARG A 38 2.06 0.53 1.45
C ARG A 38 1.01 -0.57 1.31
N TYR A 39 1.42 -1.83 1.35
CA TYR A 39 0.51 -2.97 1.28
C TYR A 39 -0.49 -2.96 2.44
N VAL A 40 -0.03 -2.78 3.68
CA VAL A 40 -0.90 -2.71 4.86
C VAL A 40 -1.85 -1.52 4.79
N ALA A 41 -1.35 -0.34 4.42
CA ALA A 41 -2.17 0.87 4.28
C ALA A 41 -3.29 0.67 3.24
N LEU A 42 -2.95 0.14 2.08
CA LEU A 42 -3.90 -0.15 1.00
C LEU A 42 -4.93 -1.22 1.40
N ARG A 43 -4.51 -2.27 2.14
CA ARG A 43 -5.43 -3.28 2.67
C ARG A 43 -6.42 -2.66 3.66
N ARG A 44 -5.95 -1.82 4.59
CA ARG A 44 -6.80 -1.11 5.56
C ARG A 44 -7.75 -0.14 4.88
N PHE A 45 -7.27 0.62 3.90
CA PHE A 45 -8.10 1.53 3.12
C PHE A 45 -9.23 0.79 2.40
N ARG A 46 -8.93 -0.33 1.73
CA ARG A 46 -9.94 -1.14 1.05
C ARG A 46 -10.98 -1.72 2.01
N GLN A 47 -10.55 -2.16 3.20
CA GLN A 47 -11.47 -2.62 4.24
C GLN A 47 -12.41 -1.50 4.70
N LEU A 48 -11.86 -0.31 4.97
CA LEU A 48 -12.65 0.86 5.34
C LEU A 48 -13.63 1.22 4.22
N ARG A 49 -13.16 1.35 2.99
CA ARG A 49 -13.99 1.67 1.82
C ARG A 49 -15.17 0.70 1.71
N ASN A 50 -14.95 -0.60 1.80
CA ASN A 50 -16.03 -1.59 1.71
C ASN A 50 -17.08 -1.44 2.81
N MET A 51 -16.69 -0.99 4.01
CA MET A 51 -17.61 -0.74 5.10
C MET A 51 -18.42 0.54 4.89
N VAL A 52 -17.80 1.59 4.34
CA VAL A 52 -18.45 2.91 4.18
C VAL A 52 -19.24 3.02 2.87
N LEU A 53 -18.85 2.27 1.83
CA LEU A 53 -19.42 2.36 0.49
C LEU A 53 -20.96 2.26 0.46
N PRO A 54 -21.63 1.32 1.17
CA PRO A 54 -23.09 1.24 1.15
C PRO A 54 -23.78 2.51 1.68
N PHE A 55 -23.17 3.18 2.65
CA PHE A 55 -23.70 4.43 3.22
C PHE A 55 -23.47 5.61 2.27
N ALA A 56 -22.32 5.65 1.60
CA ALA A 56 -22.00 6.65 0.59
C ALA A 56 -22.91 6.52 -0.65
N GLU A 57 -23.16 5.29 -1.11
CA GLU A 57 -24.07 4.99 -2.22
C GLU A 57 -25.51 5.43 -1.90
N ALA A 58 -25.99 5.21 -0.68
CA ALA A 58 -27.31 5.68 -0.23
C ALA A 58 -27.43 7.22 -0.23
N GLN A 59 -26.30 7.93 -0.21
CA GLN A 59 -26.22 9.39 -0.32
C GLN A 59 -25.88 9.88 -1.74
N GLY A 60 -25.79 8.96 -2.72
CA GLY A 60 -25.49 9.29 -4.11
C GLY A 60 -24.02 9.55 -4.41
N ILE A 61 -23.10 9.17 -3.52
CA ILE A 61 -21.66 9.37 -3.67
C ILE A 61 -21.03 8.07 -4.16
N LEU A 62 -20.69 8.00 -5.45
CA LEU A 62 -20.15 6.78 -6.07
C LEU A 62 -18.74 6.96 -6.64
N THR A 63 -18.39 8.18 -7.04
CA THR A 63 -17.13 8.49 -7.71
C THR A 63 -16.24 9.39 -6.85
N ASP A 64 -14.94 9.39 -7.17
CA ASP A 64 -14.00 10.31 -6.54
C ASP A 64 -14.35 11.77 -6.83
N GLU A 65 -14.98 12.06 -7.98
CA GLU A 65 -15.48 13.40 -8.34
C GLU A 65 -16.63 13.84 -7.43
N ASP A 66 -17.55 12.94 -7.09
CA ASP A 66 -18.65 13.23 -6.17
C ASP A 66 -18.11 13.59 -4.78
N VAL A 67 -17.09 12.86 -4.32
CA VAL A 67 -16.39 13.18 -3.07
C VAL A 67 -15.75 14.56 -3.16
N PHE A 68 -15.02 14.85 -4.24
CA PHE A 68 -14.30 16.11 -4.40
C PHE A 68 -15.23 17.32 -4.37
N LYS A 69 -16.38 17.24 -5.06
CA LYS A 69 -17.44 18.27 -5.05
C LYS A 69 -18.03 18.54 -3.66
N LEU A 70 -17.96 17.57 -2.75
CA LEU A 70 -18.54 17.70 -1.40
C LEU A 70 -17.58 18.31 -0.38
N ILE A 71 -16.26 18.19 -0.59
CA ILE A 71 -15.24 18.60 0.39
C ILE A 71 -14.35 19.75 -0.07
N SER A 72 -14.46 20.17 -1.33
CA SER A 72 -13.71 21.30 -1.92
C SER A 72 -14.64 22.47 -2.20
#